data_AF-A0A2H0MK93-F1
#
_entry.id   AF-A0A2H0MK93-F1
#
_cell.length_a   1.000
_cell.length_b   1.000
_cell.length_c   1.000
_cell.angle_alpha   90.00
_cell.angle_beta   90.00
_cell.angle_gamma   90.00
#
_symmetry.space_group_name_H-M   'P 1'
#
loop_
_entity.id
_entity.type
_entity.pdbx_description
1 polymer ?
#
loop_
_entity_poly.entity_id
_entity_poly.type
_entity_poly.pdbx_seq_one_letter_code
_entity_poly.pdbx_strand_id
1 'polypeptide(L)'
;MADHRFLHGELNDDAVRLEATLGSRTVSIALVNPRVPHLVPTADNGDPRLYLYVTLKDRTGEAVDAYKEILAPQQDTALPPGKQIRYDYPLMDSVRQVHVSVQYRPAWTQEKREILQQVIERPAR
;
A
#
# COMPACT_ATOMS: atom_id res chain seq x y z
N MET A 1 11.19 -16.50 -33.97
CA MET A 1 12.04 -15.46 -33.35
C MET A 1 11.57 -15.31 -31.92
N ALA A 2 12.43 -15.62 -30.96
CA ALA A 2 12.07 -15.54 -29.54
C ALA A 2 12.05 -14.07 -29.13
N ASP A 3 10.92 -13.59 -28.62
CA ASP A 3 10.76 -12.24 -28.08
C ASP A 3 11.42 -12.22 -26.69
N HIS A 4 12.63 -11.64 -26.59
CA HIS A 4 13.40 -11.51 -25.36
C HIS A 4 12.97 -10.28 -24.55
N ARG A 5 11.66 -10.06 -24.38
CA ARG A 5 11.16 -9.12 -23.37
C ARG A 5 11.33 -9.76 -22.00
N PHE A 6 12.52 -9.58 -21.43
CA PHE A 6 12.71 -9.71 -19.99
C PHE A 6 11.75 -8.71 -19.33
N LEU A 7 10.63 -9.21 -18.81
CA LEU A 7 9.77 -8.50 -17.85
C LEU A 7 10.58 -8.34 -16.57
N HIS A 8 11.49 -7.36 -16.56
CA HIS A 8 12.08 -6.85 -15.34
C HIS A 8 10.91 -6.46 -14.42
N GLY A 9 11.00 -6.80 -13.13
CA GLY A 9 9.91 -6.72 -12.15
C GLY A 9 9.43 -5.30 -11.84
N GLU A 10 8.91 -4.61 -12.85
CA GLU A 10 8.16 -3.38 -12.74
C GLU A 10 6.75 -3.74 -12.28
N LEU A 11 6.42 -3.25 -11.09
CA LEU A 11 5.07 -3.29 -10.56
C LEU A 11 4.24 -2.33 -11.42
N ASN A 12 3.53 -2.86 -12.42
CA ASN A 12 2.58 -2.07 -13.21
C ASN A 12 1.42 -1.61 -12.31
N ASP A 13 0.81 -0.47 -12.61
CA ASP A 13 -0.26 0.15 -11.81
C ASP A 13 -1.47 -0.79 -11.53
N ASP A 14 -1.64 -1.85 -12.32
CA ASP A 14 -2.68 -2.88 -12.14
C ASP A 14 -2.32 -3.99 -11.14
N ALA A 15 -1.09 -4.01 -10.61
CA ALA A 15 -0.60 -5.08 -9.75
C ALA A 15 -1.12 -5.00 -8.31
N VAL A 16 -1.42 -3.78 -7.85
CA VAL A 16 -1.95 -3.53 -6.50
C VAL A 16 -3.11 -2.56 -6.62
N ARG A 17 -4.21 -2.87 -5.94
CA ARG A 17 -5.33 -1.95 -5.75
C ARG A 17 -5.41 -1.56 -4.28
N LEU A 18 -5.64 -0.26 -4.06
CA LEU A 18 -5.91 0.29 -2.74
C LEU A 18 -7.42 0.47 -2.58
N GLU A 19 -7.98 -0.09 -1.52
CA GLU A 19 -9.37 0.12 -1.11
C GLU A 19 -9.38 0.66 0.32
N ALA A 20 -10.23 1.64 0.57
CA ALA A 20 -10.33 2.26 1.88
C ALA A 20 -11.79 2.42 2.31
N THR A 21 -12.08 2.01 3.54
CA THR A 21 -13.42 2.12 4.13
C THR A 21 -13.32 2.92 5.42
N LEU A 22 -14.03 4.03 5.48
CA LEU A 22 -14.08 4.89 6.65
C LEU A 22 -15.21 4.44 7.58
N GLY A 23 -14.86 3.96 8.77
CA GLY A 23 -15.80 3.67 9.85
C GLY A 23 -15.99 4.85 10.80
N SER A 24 -16.80 4.64 11.84
CA SER A 24 -17.04 5.66 12.87
C SER A 24 -15.84 5.89 13.79
N ARG A 25 -15.08 4.82 14.09
CA ARG A 25 -13.94 4.79 15.02
C ARG A 25 -12.68 4.15 14.43
N THR A 26 -12.74 3.67 13.19
CA THR A 26 -11.62 3.01 12.52
C THR A 26 -11.62 3.37 11.04
N VAL A 27 -10.44 3.36 10.42
CA VAL A 27 -10.28 3.35 8.97
C VAL A 27 -9.67 2.01 8.58
N SER A 28 -10.35 1.31 7.69
CA SER A 28 -9.88 0.03 7.15
C SER A 28 -9.25 0.27 5.79
N ILE A 29 -7.98 -0.08 5.66
CA ILE A 29 -7.22 -0.02 4.42
C ILE A 29 -6.96 -1.45 3.93
N ALA A 30 -7.32 -1.74 2.68
CA ALA A 30 -7.05 -3.02 2.04
C ALA A 30 -6.15 -2.83 0.82
N LEU A 31 -5.10 -3.65 0.76
CA LEU A 31 -4.30 -3.83 -0.45
C LEU A 31 -4.75 -5.13 -1.11
N VAL A 32 -5.08 -5.07 -2.39
CA VAL A 32 -5.59 -6.20 -3.18
C VAL A 32 -4.65 -6.48 -4.33
N ASN A 33 -4.30 -7.75 -4.56
CA ASN A 33 -3.65 -8.20 -5.79
C ASN A 33 -4.75 -8.78 -6.69
N PRO A 34 -5.31 -7.98 -7.62
CA PRO A 34 -6.53 -8.37 -8.30
C PRO A 34 -6.28 -9.44 -9.38
N ARG A 35 -5.08 -9.47 -9.99
CA ARG A 35 -4.84 -10.22 -11.24
C ARG A 35 -3.43 -10.78 -11.42
N VAL A 36 -2.47 -10.45 -10.55
CA VAL A 36 -1.08 -10.94 -10.72
C VAL A 36 -1.01 -12.37 -10.18
N PRO A 37 -0.63 -13.37 -11.01
CA PRO A 37 -0.65 -14.78 -10.61
C PRO A 37 0.51 -15.18 -9.68
N HIS A 38 1.18 -14.22 -9.05
CA HIS A 38 2.28 -14.40 -8.08
C HIS A 38 2.13 -13.44 -6.88
N LEU A 39 2.96 -13.63 -5.85
CA LEU A 39 3.04 -12.73 -4.69
C LEU A 39 3.41 -11.31 -5.11
N VAL A 40 2.97 -10.29 -4.36
CA VAL A 40 3.25 -8.89 -4.65
C VAL A 40 3.74 -8.16 -3.39
N PRO A 41 4.99 -7.64 -3.35
CA PRO A 41 5.99 -7.76 -4.41
C PRO A 41 6.49 -9.21 -4.55
N THR A 42 7.18 -9.53 -5.64
CA THR A 42 7.86 -10.83 -5.87
C THR A 42 9.33 -10.61 -6.17
N ALA A 43 10.19 -11.56 -5.78
CA ALA A 43 11.56 -11.65 -6.26
C ALA A 43 12.07 -13.08 -6.21
N ASP A 44 12.77 -13.49 -7.25
CA ASP A 44 13.61 -14.70 -7.24
C ASP A 44 14.95 -14.45 -6.52
N ASN A 45 15.45 -13.20 -6.57
CA ASN A 45 16.66 -12.72 -5.88
C ASN A 45 16.49 -11.27 -5.43
N GLY A 46 16.99 -10.94 -4.23
CA GLY A 46 16.92 -9.60 -3.63
C GLY A 46 15.70 -9.37 -2.72
N ASP A 47 15.49 -8.12 -2.26
CA ASP A 47 14.53 -7.76 -1.21
C ASP A 47 13.60 -6.60 -1.63
N PRO A 48 12.69 -6.85 -2.59
CA PRO A 48 11.70 -5.85 -2.98
C PRO A 48 10.67 -5.68 -1.86
N ARG A 49 10.21 -4.45 -1.66
CA ARG A 49 9.28 -4.14 -0.57
C ARG A 49 8.18 -3.20 -1.03
N LEU A 50 6.96 -3.47 -0.58
CA LEU A 50 5.87 -2.51 -0.60
C LEU A 50 5.73 -1.89 0.78
N TYR A 51 5.53 -0.58 0.80
CA TYR A 51 5.33 0.20 2.00
C TYR A 51 3.94 0.80 1.92
N LEU A 52 3.10 0.51 2.91
CA LEU A 52 1.85 1.21 3.11
C LEU A 52 2.07 2.27 4.18
N TYR A 53 1.95 3.54 3.81
CA TYR A 53 1.97 4.67 4.71
C TYR A 53 0.55 5.18 4.92
N VAL A 54 0.14 5.32 6.18
CA VAL A 54 -1.16 5.90 6.55
C VAL A 54 -0.91 7.03 7.53
N THR A 55 -1.21 8.26 7.14
CA THR A 55 -1.13 9.44 8.01
C THR A 55 -2.52 9.97 8.30
N LEU A 56 -2.85 10.03 9.59
CA LEU A 56 -4.10 10.61 10.09
C LEU A 56 -3.84 12.09 10.42
N LYS A 57 -4.63 12.99 9.83
CA LYS A 57 -4.47 14.44 10.02
C LYS A 57 -5.70 15.08 10.62
N ASP A 58 -5.50 16.13 11.40
CA ASP A 58 -6.58 16.92 11.96
C ASP A 58 -7.08 18.01 10.98
N ARG A 59 -7.93 18.91 11.48
CA ARG A 59 -8.47 20.05 10.70
C ARG A 59 -7.44 21.11 10.29
N THR A 60 -6.29 21.15 10.96
CA THR A 60 -5.19 22.09 10.65
C THR A 60 -4.23 21.52 9.62
N GLY A 61 -4.36 20.21 9.30
CA GLY A 61 -3.45 19.49 8.44
C GLY A 61 -2.25 18.90 9.19
N GLU A 62 -2.21 19.02 10.52
CA GLU A 62 -1.18 18.41 11.36
C GLU A 62 -1.41 16.90 11.49
N ALA A 63 -0.33 16.12 11.45
CA ALA A 63 -0.39 14.69 11.64
C ALA A 63 -0.69 14.38 13.12
N VAL A 64 -1.85 13.78 13.37
CA VAL A 64 -2.26 13.27 14.68
C VAL A 64 -1.62 11.91 14.93
N ASP A 65 -1.51 11.09 13.88
CA ASP A 65 -0.91 9.76 13.95
C ASP A 65 -0.37 9.32 12.59
N ALA A 66 0.55 8.36 12.59
CA ALA A 66 1.12 7.79 11.37
C ALA A 66 1.50 6.32 11.54
N TYR A 67 1.12 5.52 10.55
CA TYR A 67 1.37 4.08 10.49
C TYR A 67 2.19 3.73 9.26
N LYS A 68 2.94 2.63 9.37
CA LYS A 68 3.76 2.09 8.30
C LYS A 68 3.74 0.58 8.33
N GLU A 69 3.23 -0.03 7.27
CA GLU A 69 3.30 -1.47 7.04
C GLU A 69 4.30 -1.80 5.95
N ILE A 70 4.87 -3.00 6.04
CA ILE A 70 5.85 -3.50 5.07
C ILE A 70 5.40 -4.87 4.58
N LEU A 71 5.17 -4.98 3.28
CA LEU A 71 4.90 -6.24 2.60
C LEU A 71 6.16 -6.65 1.83
N ALA A 72 6.70 -7.81 2.18
CA ALA A 72 7.92 -8.34 1.58
C ALA A 72 7.85 -9.88 1.49
N PRO A 73 8.29 -10.49 0.37
CA PRO A 73 8.39 -11.94 0.24
C PRO A 73 9.21 -12.58 1.36
N GLN A 74 10.34 -11.96 1.73
CA GLN A 74 11.25 -12.48 2.74
C GLN A 74 10.67 -12.46 4.16
N GLN A 75 9.55 -11.78 4.37
CA GLN A 75 8.86 -11.69 5.66
C GLN A 75 7.52 -12.45 5.65
N ASP A 76 7.23 -13.21 4.57
CA ASP A 76 5.95 -13.89 4.35
C ASP A 76 4.70 -12.99 4.44
N THR A 77 4.88 -11.68 4.21
CA THR A 77 3.81 -10.66 4.23
C THR A 77 3.44 -10.16 2.83
N ALA A 78 4.02 -10.74 1.78
CA ALA A 78 3.69 -10.38 0.40
C ALA A 78 2.23 -10.70 0.06
N LEU A 79 1.63 -9.87 -0.78
CA LEU A 79 0.22 -9.92 -1.14
C LEU A 79 -0.07 -11.09 -2.10
N PRO A 80 -0.83 -12.11 -1.69
CA PRO A 80 -1.05 -13.30 -2.52
C PRO A 80 -1.96 -13.04 -3.72
N PRO A 81 -1.85 -13.85 -4.79
CA PRO A 81 -2.72 -13.75 -5.97
C PRO A 81 -4.20 -13.81 -5.63
N GLY A 82 -4.98 -12.85 -6.13
CA GLY A 82 -6.43 -12.80 -5.94
C GLY A 82 -6.87 -12.58 -4.48
N LYS A 83 -5.95 -12.23 -3.58
CA LYS A 83 -6.23 -11.99 -2.16
C LYS A 83 -6.05 -10.51 -1.81
N GLN A 84 -6.59 -10.17 -0.65
CA GLN A 84 -6.41 -8.88 -0.02
C GLN A 84 -5.79 -9.03 1.37
N ILE A 85 -5.00 -8.04 1.78
CA ILE A 85 -4.56 -7.86 3.16
C ILE A 85 -5.22 -6.59 3.68
N ARG A 86 -5.81 -6.68 4.88
CA ARG A 86 -6.52 -5.57 5.52
C ARG A 86 -5.76 -5.10 6.76
N TYR A 87 -5.67 -3.79 6.92
CA TYR A 87 -5.15 -3.10 8.08
C TYR A 87 -6.22 -2.16 8.63
N ASP A 88 -6.45 -2.23 9.94
CA ASP A 88 -7.44 -1.41 10.62
C ASP A 88 -6.73 -0.44 11.58
N TYR A 89 -6.94 0.85 11.37
CA TYR A 89 -6.32 1.90 12.17
C TYR A 89 -7.38 2.65 12.99
N PRO A 90 -7.13 2.93 14.29
CA PRO A 90 -8.06 3.70 15.11
C PRO A 90 -8.20 5.13 14.57
N LEU A 91 -9.44 5.62 14.50
CA LEU A 91 -9.75 7.00 14.14
C LEU A 91 -10.15 7.77 15.39
N MET A 92 -9.32 8.75 15.75
CA MET A 92 -9.64 9.72 16.79
C MET A 92 -10.64 10.76 16.26
N ASP A 93 -11.43 11.36 17.14
CA ASP A 93 -12.44 12.35 16.76
C ASP A 93 -11.84 13.64 16.18
N SER A 94 -10.57 13.93 16.48
CA SER A 94 -9.81 15.03 15.89
C SER A 94 -9.45 14.81 14.41
N VAL A 95 -9.41 13.57 13.94
CA VAL A 95 -9.01 13.23 12.56
C VAL A 95 -10.05 13.72 11.57
N ARG A 96 -9.59 14.44 10.54
CA ARG A 96 -10.39 14.98 9.43
C ARG A 96 -9.92 14.49 8.07
N GLN A 97 -8.66 14.09 7.94
CA GLN A 97 -8.13 13.54 6.70
C GLN A 97 -7.31 12.30 6.97
N VAL A 98 -7.42 11.31 6.10
CA VAL A 98 -6.58 10.11 6.07
C VAL A 98 -5.81 10.13 4.77
N HIS A 99 -4.49 10.27 4.84
CA HIS A 99 -3.59 10.18 3.70
C HIS A 99 -3.01 8.78 3.64
N VAL A 100 -3.20 8.11 2.51
CA VAL A 100 -2.67 6.78 2.26
C VAL A 100 -1.74 6.85 1.07
N SER A 101 -0.52 6.33 1.22
CA SER A 101 0.47 6.24 0.15
C SER A 101 1.03 4.82 0.13
N VAL A 102 1.06 4.22 -1.06
CA VAL A 102 1.72 2.95 -1.30
C VAL A 102 2.97 3.21 -2.11
N GLN A 103 4.10 2.80 -1.58
CA GLN A 103 5.40 2.97 -2.22
C GLN A 103 6.05 1.62 -2.47
N TYR A 104 6.67 1.48 -3.63
CA TYR A 104 7.43 0.31 -4.02
C TYR A 104 8.92 0.63 -4.01
N ARG A 105 9.71 -0.24 -3.37
CA ARG A 105 11.17 -0.27 -3.48
C ARG A 105 11.57 -1.54 -4.23
N PRO A 106 12.05 -1.41 -5.48
CA PRO A 106 12.62 -2.54 -6.21
C PRO A 106 13.84 -3.14 -5.51
N ALA A 107 14.17 -4.40 -5.79
CA ALA A 107 15.28 -5.08 -5.14
C ALA A 107 16.67 -4.51 -5.50
N TRP A 108 16.80 -3.85 -6.65
CA TRP A 108 18.06 -3.36 -7.22
C TRP A 108 18.37 -1.89 -6.91
N THR A 109 17.51 -1.19 -6.17
CA THR A 109 17.73 0.20 -5.77
C THR A 109 17.20 0.46 -4.36
N GLN A 110 17.76 1.46 -3.67
CA GLN A 110 17.22 1.94 -2.40
C GLN A 110 16.10 2.96 -2.59
N GLU A 111 15.91 3.45 -3.81
CA GLU A 111 14.87 4.43 -4.13
C GLU A 111 13.48 3.82 -4.02
N LYS A 112 12.58 4.58 -3.38
CA LYS A 112 11.16 4.26 -3.32
C LYS A 112 10.44 5.07 -4.38
N ARG A 113 9.51 4.42 -5.06
CA ARG A 113 8.60 5.05 -6.01
C ARG A 113 7.19 4.96 -5.45
N GLU A 114 6.48 6.07 -5.40
CA GLU A 114 5.05 6.04 -5.09
C GLU A 114 4.31 5.43 -6.27
N ILE A 115 3.44 4.45 -5.99
CA ILE A 115 2.65 3.75 -7.00
C ILE A 115 1.15 4.03 -6.85
N LEU A 116 0.69 4.33 -5.63
CA LEU A 116 -0.69 4.71 -5.34
C LEU A 116 -0.72 5.76 -4.25
N GLN A 117 -1.64 6.71 -4.38
CA GLN A 117 -1.96 7.66 -3.32
C GLN A 117 -3.48 7.85 -3.24
N GLN A 118 -4.00 7.94 -2.03
CA GLN A 118 -5.39 8.28 -1.78
C GLN A 118 -5.51 9.22 -0.58
N VAL A 119 -6.37 10.22 -0.68
CA VAL A 119 -6.74 11.08 0.45
C VAL A 119 -8.23 10.90 0.69
N ILE A 120 -8.60 10.64 1.94
CA ILE A 120 -9.97 10.40 2.36
C ILE A 120 -10.33 11.47 3.37
N GLU A 121 -11.36 12.24 3.06
CA GLU A 121 -11.88 13.24 3.98
C GLU A 121 -12.97 12.62 4.86
N ARG A 122 -12.86 12.84 6.17
CA ARG A 122 -13.91 12.48 7.12
C ARG A 122 -14.90 13.66 7.17
N PRO A 123 -16.17 13.45 6.83
CA PRO A 123 -17.16 14.52 6.90
C PRO A 123 -17.23 15.06 8.33
N ALA A 124 -17.31 16.39 8.45
CA ALA A 124 -17.60 17.02 9.72
C ALA A 124 -18.98 16.55 10.19
N ARG A 125 -19.05 16.09 11.45
CA ARG A 125 -20.32 15.88 12.14
C ARG A 125 -20.90 17.21 12.60
#